data_AF-A0A837RD88-F1
#
_entry.id   AF-A0A837RD88-F1
#
_cell.length_a   1.000
_cell.length_b   1.000
_cell.length_c   1.000
_cell.angle_alpha   90.00
_cell.angle_beta   90.00
_cell.angle_gamma   90.00
#
_symmetry.space_group_name_H-M   'P 1'
#
loop_
_entity.id
_entity.type
_entity.pdbx_description
1 polymer ?
#
loop_
_entity_poly.entity_id
_entity_poly.type
_entity_poly.pdbx_seq_one_letter_code
_entity_poly.pdbx_strand_id
1 'polypeptide(L)'
;MLDHRNRVLSEINAGRWRLFDPSRMLSSDAQLIYSAQHRAIKAALQKLDTQRAMNGQRIKHTANTGEISTLAVCLTEDARLICSNDFDIRNVVQAEHYTYIADDNSEHLIVQDSAADFCCACVAETTITKSQVRHFFKTIFDHQETRQRELKRLDERLTKI
;
A
#
# COMPACT_ATOMS: atom_id res chain seq x y z
N MET A 1 -5.15 -10.79 29.38
CA MET A 1 -4.50 -10.22 28.20
C MET A 1 -5.51 -10.18 27.04
N LEU A 2 -6.54 -9.34 27.15
CA LEU A 2 -7.82 -9.45 26.42
C LEU A 2 -8.19 -8.16 25.65
N ASP A 3 -7.22 -7.29 25.36
CA ASP A 3 -7.51 -5.88 25.04
C ASP A 3 -7.31 -5.52 23.55
N HIS A 4 -6.32 -6.09 22.87
CA HIS A 4 -5.98 -5.64 21.50
C HIS A 4 -7.01 -6.10 20.45
N ARG A 5 -7.56 -7.31 20.60
CA ARG A 5 -8.56 -7.86 19.67
C ARG A 5 -9.90 -7.11 19.74
N ASN A 6 -10.32 -6.71 20.94
CA ASN A 6 -11.53 -5.92 21.11
C ASN A 6 -11.36 -4.50 20.56
N ARG A 7 -10.15 -3.93 20.65
CA ARG A 7 -9.84 -2.65 20.03
C ARG A 7 -9.88 -2.70 18.50
N VAL A 8 -9.23 -3.69 17.87
CA VAL A 8 -9.27 -3.85 16.40
C VAL A 8 -10.70 -4.09 15.90
N LEU A 9 -11.46 -4.98 16.56
CA LEU A 9 -12.86 -5.21 16.21
C LEU A 9 -13.75 -3.98 16.48
N SER A 10 -13.44 -3.19 17.50
CA SER A 10 -14.10 -1.90 17.74
C SER A 10 -13.80 -0.90 16.63
N GLU A 11 -12.56 -0.77 16.16
CA GLU A 11 -12.20 0.11 15.03
C GLU A 11 -12.93 -0.29 13.74
N ILE A 12 -12.95 -1.59 13.43
CA ILE A 12 -13.62 -2.14 12.25
C ILE A 12 -15.14 -1.94 12.35
N ASN A 13 -15.75 -2.34 13.47
CA ASN A 13 -17.20 -2.26 13.65
C ASN A 13 -17.71 -0.83 13.87
N ALA A 14 -16.86 0.08 14.35
CA ALA A 14 -17.20 1.50 14.44
C ALA A 14 -17.26 2.17 13.07
N GLY A 15 -16.89 1.49 11.98
CA GLY A 15 -16.93 2.07 10.64
C GLY A 15 -16.03 3.29 10.52
N ARG A 16 -14.98 3.40 11.33
CA ARG A 16 -14.03 4.54 11.33
C ARG A 16 -13.14 4.57 10.09
N TRP A 17 -13.28 3.59 9.20
CA TRP A 17 -12.81 3.63 7.83
C TRP A 17 -13.44 4.84 7.13
N ARG A 18 -12.69 5.94 7.05
CA ARG A 18 -13.10 7.10 6.27
C ARG A 18 -12.71 6.82 4.83
N LEU A 19 -13.71 6.69 3.96
CA LEU A 19 -13.46 6.77 2.53
C LEU A 19 -12.89 8.16 2.26
N PHE A 20 -11.66 8.21 1.77
CA PHE A 20 -11.04 9.47 1.42
C PHE A 20 -11.80 10.09 0.23
N ASP A 21 -12.43 11.24 0.47
CA ASP A 21 -13.05 12.08 -0.56
C ASP A 21 -12.34 13.44 -0.57
N PRO A 22 -11.42 13.67 -1.52
CA PRO A 22 -10.63 14.89 -1.53
C PRO A 22 -11.52 16.14 -1.62
N SER A 23 -12.68 16.06 -2.29
CA SER A 23 -13.60 17.19 -2.47
C SER A 23 -14.30 17.66 -1.20
N ARG A 24 -14.32 16.82 -0.17
CA ARG A 24 -14.98 17.08 1.11
C ARG A 24 -14.02 17.17 2.29
N MET A 25 -12.84 16.55 2.15
CA MET A 25 -11.91 16.34 3.25
C MET A 25 -10.70 17.27 3.20
N LEU A 26 -10.36 17.82 2.03
CA LEU A 26 -9.24 18.74 1.87
C LEU A 26 -9.69 20.20 1.91
N SER A 27 -8.83 21.07 2.45
CA SER A 27 -8.97 22.51 2.25
C SER A 27 -8.76 22.87 0.77
N SER A 28 -9.16 24.07 0.34
CA SER A 28 -8.95 24.51 -1.05
C SER A 28 -7.47 24.46 -1.47
N ASP A 29 -6.55 24.82 -0.57
CA ASP A 29 -5.10 24.76 -0.84
C ASP A 29 -4.62 23.31 -0.94
N ALA A 30 -5.03 22.44 -0.02
CA ALA A 30 -4.69 21.02 -0.07
C ALA A 30 -5.31 20.32 -1.31
N GLN A 31 -6.49 20.75 -1.75
CA GLN A 31 -7.12 20.27 -2.98
C GLN A 31 -6.29 20.63 -4.22
N LEU A 32 -5.69 21.83 -4.25
CA LEU A 32 -4.80 22.24 -5.34
C LEU A 32 -3.54 21.37 -5.38
N ILE A 33 -2.92 21.13 -4.21
CA ILE A 33 -1.76 20.24 -4.07
C ILE A 33 -2.12 18.82 -4.53
N TYR A 34 -3.20 18.25 -3.98
CA TYR A 34 -3.68 16.92 -4.37
C TYR A 34 -3.93 16.80 -5.88
N SER A 35 -4.57 17.81 -6.49
CA SER A 35 -4.87 17.81 -7.93
C SER A 35 -3.60 17.95 -8.78
N ALA A 36 -2.58 18.65 -8.31
CA ALA A 36 -1.28 18.70 -8.94
C ALA A 36 -0.56 17.34 -8.86
N GLN A 37 -0.53 16.73 -7.67
CA GLN A 37 0.05 15.40 -7.47
C GLN A 37 -0.65 14.35 -8.33
N HIS A 38 -1.98 14.34 -8.35
CA HIS A 38 -2.77 13.42 -9.17
C HIS A 38 -2.42 13.52 -10.66
N ARG A 39 -2.18 14.73 -11.19
CA ARG A 39 -1.74 14.92 -12.59
C ARG A 39 -0.31 14.42 -12.81
N ALA A 40 0.61 14.73 -11.91
CA ALA A 40 2.00 14.29 -12.00
C ALA A 40 2.13 12.76 -11.96
N ILE A 41 1.46 12.11 -11.02
CA ILE A 41 1.46 10.65 -10.87
C ILE A 41 0.86 9.97 -12.10
N LYS A 42 -0.23 10.53 -12.65
CA LYS A 42 -0.81 10.01 -13.90
C LYS A 42 0.21 10.03 -15.04
N ALA A 43 0.96 11.12 -15.19
CA ALA A 43 2.01 11.21 -16.21
C ALA A 43 3.15 10.22 -15.95
N ALA A 44 3.56 10.04 -14.69
CA ALA A 44 4.59 9.08 -14.32
C ALA A 44 4.21 7.63 -14.65
N LEU A 45 2.98 7.22 -14.36
CA LEU A 45 2.47 5.90 -14.72
C LEU A 45 2.42 5.69 -16.24
N GLN A 46 2.01 6.71 -17.00
CA GLN A 46 2.03 6.65 -18.47
C GLN A 46 3.46 6.51 -19.03
N LYS A 47 4.43 7.19 -18.41
CA LYS A 47 5.85 7.06 -18.74
C LYS A 47 6.37 5.65 -18.43
N LEU A 48 5.98 5.07 -17.30
CA LEU A 48 6.31 3.68 -16.96
C LEU A 48 5.75 2.69 -18.00
N ASP A 49 4.50 2.87 -18.43
CA ASP A 49 3.89 2.04 -19.47
C ASP A 49 4.60 2.19 -20.82
N THR A 50 5.02 3.41 -21.17
CA THR A 50 5.82 3.67 -22.38
C THR A 50 7.17 2.96 -22.32
N GLN A 51 7.87 3.01 -21.18
CA GLN A 51 9.13 2.31 -20.97
C GLN A 51 8.96 0.78 -21.09
N ARG A 52 7.88 0.23 -20.53
CA ARG A 52 7.53 -1.19 -20.67
C ARG A 52 7.34 -1.56 -22.14
N ALA A 53 6.60 -0.75 -22.89
CA ALA A 53 6.38 -0.95 -24.32
C ALA A 53 7.71 -1.03 -25.09
N MET A 54 8.61 -0.07 -24.83
CA MET A 54 9.92 0.00 -25.48
C MET A 54 10.80 -1.21 -25.15
N ASN A 55 10.66 -1.77 -23.95
CA ASN A 55 11.41 -2.94 -23.49
C ASN A 55 10.74 -4.27 -23.88
N GLY A 56 9.68 -4.26 -24.69
CA GLY A 56 8.94 -5.46 -25.08
C GLY A 56 8.19 -6.13 -23.90
N GLN A 57 7.99 -5.40 -22.81
CA GLN A 57 7.28 -5.88 -21.63
C GLN A 57 5.76 -5.65 -21.80
N ARG A 58 4.97 -6.49 -21.14
CA ARG A 58 3.51 -6.36 -21.15
C ARG A 58 3.09 -5.05 -20.47
N ILE A 59 2.28 -4.26 -21.17
CA ILE A 59 1.61 -3.08 -20.63
C ILE A 59 0.33 -3.52 -19.90
N LYS A 60 0.02 -2.86 -18.78
CA LYS A 60 -1.21 -3.09 -18.04
C LYS A 60 -2.40 -2.50 -18.81
N HIS A 61 -3.50 -3.24 -18.91
CA HIS A 61 -4.73 -2.77 -19.59
C HIS A 61 -5.78 -2.23 -18.62
N THR A 62 -5.59 -2.42 -17.31
CA THR A 62 -6.48 -1.88 -16.29
C THR A 62 -6.13 -0.43 -15.99
N ALA A 63 -7.15 0.38 -15.66
CA ALA A 63 -6.96 1.79 -15.35
C ALA A 63 -6.23 1.96 -14.01
N ASN A 64 -5.25 2.86 -13.96
CA ASN A 64 -4.44 3.12 -12.76
C ASN A 64 -5.11 4.08 -11.74
N THR A 65 -6.45 4.11 -11.69
CA THR A 65 -7.18 5.10 -10.89
C THR A 65 -6.89 4.97 -9.39
N GLY A 66 -6.77 3.74 -8.89
CA GLY A 66 -6.52 3.47 -7.46
C GLY A 66 -5.10 3.86 -7.05
N GLU A 67 -4.13 3.56 -7.90
CA GLU A 67 -2.71 3.81 -7.73
C GLU A 67 -2.44 5.32 -7.73
N ILE A 68 -3.04 6.04 -8.70
CA ILE A 68 -2.94 7.50 -8.77
C ILE A 68 -3.51 8.13 -7.51
N SER A 69 -4.72 7.72 -7.10
CA SER A 69 -5.39 8.29 -5.93
C SER A 69 -4.60 8.00 -4.65
N THR A 70 -4.13 6.76 -4.47
CA THR A 70 -3.36 6.34 -3.29
C THR A 70 -2.07 7.14 -3.15
N LEU A 71 -1.27 7.24 -4.22
CA LEU A 71 -0.03 8.02 -4.20
C LEU A 71 -0.29 9.51 -3.99
N ALA A 72 -1.33 10.07 -4.60
CA ALA A 72 -1.65 11.49 -4.45
C ALA A 72 -2.04 11.83 -3.01
N VAL A 73 -2.82 10.96 -2.34
CA VAL A 73 -3.12 11.11 -0.92
C VAL A 73 -1.86 10.99 -0.09
N CYS A 74 -1.03 9.97 -0.33
CA CYS A 74 0.18 9.77 0.44
C CYS A 74 1.13 10.97 0.39
N LEU A 75 1.31 11.58 -0.79
CA LEU A 75 2.11 12.79 -0.94
C LEU A 75 1.45 14.02 -0.31
N THR A 76 0.12 14.09 -0.30
CA THR A 76 -0.61 15.23 0.29
C THR A 76 -0.58 15.19 1.81
N GLU A 77 -0.65 13.99 2.40
CA GLU A 77 -0.71 13.76 3.85
C GLU A 77 0.67 13.43 4.46
N ASP A 78 1.76 13.50 3.68
CA ASP A 78 3.12 13.12 4.08
C ASP A 78 3.18 11.70 4.69
N ALA A 79 2.46 10.77 4.06
CA ALA A 79 2.33 9.41 4.55
C ALA A 79 3.60 8.59 4.31
N ARG A 80 4.11 7.98 5.38
CA ARG A 80 5.35 7.18 5.37
C ARG A 80 5.20 5.84 4.63
N LEU A 81 3.99 5.27 4.66
CA LEU A 81 3.75 3.87 4.30
C LEU A 81 2.49 3.69 3.47
N ILE A 82 2.61 2.87 2.43
CA ILE A 82 1.50 2.37 1.61
C ILE A 82 1.42 0.86 1.78
N CYS A 83 0.26 0.35 2.19
CA CYS A 83 0.00 -1.09 2.15
C CYS A 83 -0.71 -1.46 0.84
N SER A 84 0.01 -2.07 -0.10
CA SER A 84 -0.54 -2.51 -1.38
C SER A 84 0.27 -3.67 -1.97
N ASN A 85 -0.39 -4.51 -2.76
CA ASN A 85 0.29 -5.53 -3.57
C ASN A 85 0.51 -5.08 -5.02
N ASP A 86 0.13 -3.86 -5.38
CA ASP A 86 0.39 -3.32 -6.72
C ASP A 86 1.82 -2.80 -6.82
N PHE A 87 2.68 -3.51 -7.55
CA PHE A 87 4.08 -3.15 -7.70
C PHE A 87 4.32 -1.90 -8.55
N ASP A 88 3.32 -1.41 -9.29
CA ASP A 88 3.44 -0.17 -10.06
C ASP A 88 3.59 1.03 -9.13
N ILE A 89 2.98 0.97 -7.95
CA ILE A 89 3.18 1.96 -6.88
C ILE A 89 4.67 2.04 -6.52
N ARG A 90 5.30 0.90 -6.17
CA ARG A 90 6.74 0.83 -5.85
C ARG A 90 7.61 1.34 -6.99
N ASN A 91 7.33 0.91 -8.22
CA ASN A 91 8.11 1.29 -9.39
C ASN A 91 8.07 2.80 -9.61
N VAL A 92 6.90 3.43 -9.47
CA VAL A 92 6.74 4.87 -9.64
C VAL A 92 7.37 5.64 -8.50
N VAL A 93 7.19 5.20 -7.24
CA VAL A 93 7.86 5.82 -6.08
C VAL A 93 9.38 5.88 -6.28
N GLN A 94 9.98 4.78 -6.75
CA GLN A 94 11.41 4.71 -7.03
C GLN A 94 11.81 5.57 -8.23
N ALA A 95 11.07 5.52 -9.33
CA ALA A 95 11.41 6.24 -10.56
C ALA A 95 11.32 7.76 -10.38
N GLU A 96 10.29 8.23 -9.68
CA GLU A 96 10.00 9.65 -9.51
C GLU A 96 10.47 10.20 -8.16
N HIS A 97 11.14 9.38 -7.34
CA HIS A 97 11.69 9.74 -6.03
C HIS A 97 10.65 10.35 -5.09
N TYR A 98 9.51 9.67 -4.93
CA TYR A 98 8.46 10.12 -4.01
C TYR A 98 8.84 9.84 -2.57
N THR A 99 8.92 10.91 -1.77
CA THR A 99 9.48 10.93 -0.42
C THR A 99 8.48 11.43 0.62
N TYR A 100 8.83 11.20 1.89
CA TYR A 100 8.22 11.81 3.06
C TYR A 100 9.29 12.41 3.97
N ILE A 101 8.90 13.30 4.87
CA ILE A 101 9.81 13.89 5.87
C ILE A 101 9.64 13.17 7.22
N ALA A 102 10.75 12.62 7.74
CA ALA A 102 10.79 11.96 9.04
C ALA A 102 10.85 12.99 10.20
N ASP A 103 10.70 12.50 11.43
CA ASP A 103 10.65 13.35 12.64
C ASP A 103 11.98 14.08 12.91
N ASP A 104 13.09 13.55 12.41
CA ASP A 104 14.43 14.15 12.42
C ASP A 104 14.71 15.04 11.18
N ASN A 105 13.66 15.35 10.40
CA ASN A 105 13.69 16.20 9.22
C ASN A 105 14.57 15.66 8.08
N SER A 106 14.85 14.35 8.06
CA SER A 106 15.44 13.67 6.91
C SER A 106 14.37 13.26 5.90
N GLU A 107 14.78 13.20 4.64
CA GLU A 107 13.93 12.82 3.52
C GLU A 107 14.13 11.33 3.20
N HIS A 108 13.04 10.58 3.12
CA HIS A 108 13.06 9.14 2.85
C HIS A 108 12.03 8.76 1.79
N LEU A 109 12.34 7.77 0.96
CA LEU A 109 11.36 7.22 0.01
C LEU A 109 10.15 6.63 0.75
N ILE A 110 8.96 6.85 0.20
CA ILE A 110 7.74 6.19 0.68
C ILE A 110 7.91 4.68 0.59
N VAL A 111 7.59 3.96 1.67
CA VAL A 111 7.72 2.51 1.74
C VAL A 111 6.41 1.86 1.32
N GLN A 112 6.47 0.87 0.42
CA GLN A 112 5.33 0.02 0.12
C GLN A 112 5.46 -1.35 0.80
N ASP A 113 4.60 -1.57 1.77
CA ASP A 113 4.38 -2.87 2.40
C ASP A 113 3.39 -3.70 1.60
N SER A 114 3.75 -4.95 1.37
CA SER A 114 2.85 -5.97 0.85
C SER A 114 1.95 -6.51 1.96
N ALA A 115 0.90 -7.25 1.57
CA ALA A 115 0.10 -7.98 2.53
C ALA A 115 0.92 -8.99 3.37
N ALA A 116 2.05 -9.47 2.83
CA ALA A 116 2.95 -10.36 3.57
C ALA A 116 3.76 -9.59 4.63
N ASP A 117 4.17 -8.35 4.33
CA ASP A 117 4.84 -7.46 5.28
C ASP A 117 3.90 -7.13 6.44
N PHE A 118 2.65 -6.77 6.12
CA PHE A 118 1.59 -6.58 7.12
C PHE A 118 1.38 -7.82 8.00
N CYS A 119 1.33 -9.02 7.40
CA CYS A 119 1.20 -10.27 8.16
C CYS A 119 2.40 -10.50 9.10
N CYS A 120 3.62 -10.18 8.66
CA CYS A 120 4.81 -10.31 9.48
C CYS A 120 4.78 -9.33 10.66
N ALA A 121 4.47 -8.06 10.41
CA ALA A 121 4.34 -7.03 11.45
C ALA A 121 3.29 -7.42 12.50
N CYS A 122 2.13 -7.92 12.05
CA CYS A 122 1.09 -8.42 12.96
C CYS A 122 1.60 -9.52 13.89
N VAL A 123 2.43 -10.45 13.42
CA VAL A 123 2.98 -11.51 14.28
C VAL A 123 4.07 -10.99 15.20
N ALA A 124 4.93 -10.09 14.72
CA ALA A 124 6.06 -9.56 15.47
C ALA A 124 5.65 -8.57 16.58
N GLU A 125 4.65 -7.74 16.32
CA GLU A 125 4.35 -6.56 17.13
C GLU A 125 3.01 -6.67 17.88
N THR A 126 2.25 -7.74 17.67
CA THR A 126 0.93 -7.91 18.28
C THR A 126 0.73 -9.33 18.82
N THR A 127 -0.47 -9.59 19.37
CA THR A 127 -0.84 -10.93 19.85
C THR A 127 -1.39 -11.85 18.75
N ILE A 128 -1.36 -11.45 17.47
CA ILE A 128 -1.88 -12.26 16.37
C ILE A 128 -0.91 -13.42 16.08
N THR A 129 -1.45 -14.64 16.06
CA THR A 129 -0.66 -15.85 15.84
C THR A 129 -0.33 -16.07 14.36
N LYS A 130 0.76 -16.82 14.09
CA LYS A 130 1.14 -17.30 12.74
C LYS A 130 -0.03 -17.99 12.01
N SER A 131 -0.84 -18.77 12.73
CA SER A 131 -2.01 -19.45 12.18
C SER A 131 -3.08 -18.47 11.70
N GLN A 132 -3.35 -17.42 12.48
CA GLN A 132 -4.36 -16.40 12.14
C GLN A 132 -3.96 -15.59 10.92
N VAL A 133 -2.72 -15.09 10.85
CA VAL A 133 -2.25 -14.36 9.66
C VAL A 133 -2.24 -15.25 8.42
N ARG A 134 -1.88 -16.54 8.57
CA ARG A 134 -1.91 -17.50 7.48
C ARG A 134 -3.33 -17.77 6.96
N HIS A 135 -4.33 -17.76 7.85
CA HIS A 135 -5.74 -17.88 7.46
C HIS A 135 -6.22 -16.65 6.70
N PHE A 136 -5.91 -15.44 7.18
CA PHE A 136 -6.19 -14.20 6.46
C PHE A 136 -5.49 -14.15 5.10
N PHE A 137 -4.19 -14.43 5.05
CA PHE A 137 -3.41 -14.35 3.82
C PHE A 137 -3.92 -15.29 2.72
N LYS A 138 -4.53 -16.43 3.09
CA LYS A 138 -5.21 -17.34 2.15
C LYS A 138 -6.36 -16.67 1.39
N THR A 139 -7.08 -15.74 2.01
CA THR A 139 -8.27 -15.11 1.42
C THR A 139 -7.94 -14.08 0.35
N ILE A 140 -6.66 -13.72 0.19
CA ILE A 140 -6.19 -12.72 -0.78
C ILE A 140 -6.08 -13.34 -2.19
N PHE A 141 -5.93 -14.66 -2.30
CA PHE A 141 -5.61 -15.34 -3.56
C PHE A 141 -6.72 -16.30 -3.99
N ASP A 142 -7.36 -16.02 -5.12
CA ASP A 142 -8.40 -16.90 -5.67
C ASP A 142 -7.82 -18.22 -6.21
N HIS A 143 -6.68 -18.16 -6.89
CA HIS A 143 -6.06 -19.33 -7.51
C HIS A 143 -5.22 -20.15 -6.53
N GLN A 144 -5.50 -21.46 -6.46
CA GLN A 144 -4.86 -22.39 -5.51
C GLN A 144 -3.34 -22.46 -5.65
N GLU A 145 -2.79 -22.51 -6.86
CA GLU A 145 -1.33 -22.59 -7.08
C GLU A 145 -0.60 -21.34 -6.58
N THR A 146 -1.11 -20.16 -6.96
CA THR A 146 -0.56 -18.87 -6.48
C THR A 146 -0.66 -18.78 -4.97
N ARG A 147 -1.81 -19.16 -4.40
CA ARG A 147 -2.03 -19.20 -2.95
C ARG A 147 -0.98 -20.05 -2.24
N GLN A 148 -0.72 -21.27 -2.72
CA GLN A 148 0.27 -22.16 -2.10
C GLN A 148 1.69 -21.61 -2.21
N ARG A 149 2.06 -21.04 -3.35
CA ARG A 149 3.38 -20.41 -3.55
C ARG A 149 3.60 -19.24 -2.60
N GLU A 150 2.66 -18.29 -2.53
CA GLU A 150 2.81 -17.12 -1.66
C GLU A 150 2.70 -17.48 -0.17
N LEU A 151 1.88 -18.47 0.19
CA LEU A 151 1.82 -18.99 1.55
C LEU A 151 3.13 -19.64 2.00
N LYS A 152 3.81 -20.36 1.12
CA LYS A 152 5.12 -20.94 1.42
C LYS A 152 6.15 -19.84 1.68
N ARG A 153 6.16 -18.79 0.84
CA ARG A 153 7.02 -17.61 1.06
C ARG A 153 6.71 -16.90 2.37
N LEU A 154 5.43 -16.77 2.72
CA LEU A 154 5.04 -16.21 4.01
C LEU A 154 5.55 -17.07 5.17
N ASP A 155 5.40 -18.40 5.11
CA ASP A 155 5.90 -19.30 6.16
C ASP A 155 7.41 -19.16 6.37
N GLU A 156 8.19 -19.11 5.29
CA GLU A 156 9.64 -18.94 5.32
C GLU A 156 10.07 -17.61 5.97
N ARG A 157 9.22 -16.58 5.88
CA ARG A 157 9.44 -15.31 6.59
C ARG A 157 9.04 -15.41 8.04
N LEU A 158 7.90 -16.03 8.33
CA LEU A 158 7.38 -16.20 9.69
C LEU A 158 8.24 -17.13 10.55
N THR A 159 9.09 -18.01 9.99
CA THR A 159 10.03 -18.81 10.79
C THR A 159 11.14 -17.98 11.42
N LYS A 160 11.41 -16.78 10.89
CA LYS A 160 12.45 -15.86 11.36
C LYS A 160 11.95 -14.85 12.41
N ILE A 161 10.67 -14.93 12.76
CA ILE A 161 9.95 -14.10 13.73
C ILE A 161 9.53 -15.00 14.89
#